data_AF-A0A7T1MBV7-F1
#
_entry.id   AF-A0A7T1MBV7-F1
#
_cell.length_a   1.000
_cell.length_b   1.000
_cell.length_c   1.000
_cell.angle_alpha   90.00
_cell.angle_beta   90.00
_cell.angle_gamma   90.00
#
_symmetry.space_group_name_H-M   'P 1'
#
loop_
_entity.id
_entity.type
_entity.pdbx_description
1 polymer ?
#
loop_
_entity_poly.entity_id
_entity_poly.type
_entity_poly.pdbx_seq_one_letter_code
_entity_poly.pdbx_strand_id
1 'polypeptide(L)'
;MARPPHRPASTLVALLALGALVAVAGCVPADRRPTWRLFPLQRQQPHDGLAVVSQPDGYGLHIWLETDTRRKGVCRPRWLPDPARLFNGNGSHPFSSGLASREEFFAAVARRDVRRALRRELEALCLSRAPRSTWEWIEPPLNPSQVKVEKLPMLEEKDLLTDPETIRQQEQDPEQKNATKPEADAATP
;
A
#
# COMPACT_ATOMS: atom_id res chain seq x y z
N MET A 1 -54.33 59.47 15.92
CA MET A 1 -53.05 58.72 15.92
C MET A 1 -53.35 57.26 15.60
N ALA A 2 -52.92 56.76 14.44
CA ALA A 2 -52.95 55.31 14.13
C ALA A 2 -51.80 54.97 13.16
N ARG A 3 -50.91 54.07 13.56
CA ARG A 3 -49.78 53.54 12.77
C ARG A 3 -50.24 52.33 11.96
N PRO A 4 -49.79 52.13 10.70
CA PRO A 4 -50.09 50.91 9.96
C PRO A 4 -49.09 49.79 10.32
N PRO A 5 -49.48 48.51 10.18
CA PRO A 5 -48.62 47.37 10.45
C PRO A 5 -47.67 47.08 9.28
N HIS A 6 -46.41 46.75 9.61
CA HIS A 6 -45.39 46.31 8.68
C HIS A 6 -45.72 44.93 8.09
N ARG A 7 -45.68 44.80 6.76
CA ARG A 7 -45.91 43.56 6.00
C ARG A 7 -44.72 42.59 6.13
N PRO A 8 -44.98 41.26 6.21
CA PRO A 8 -43.95 40.21 6.28
C PRO A 8 -43.43 39.84 4.88
N ALA A 9 -42.86 40.79 4.14
CA ALA A 9 -42.32 40.52 2.80
C ALA A 9 -40.90 39.92 2.83
N SER A 10 -40.21 39.99 3.97
CA SER A 10 -38.77 39.73 4.04
C SER A 10 -38.39 38.24 4.21
N THR A 11 -39.29 37.42 4.76
CA THR A 11 -39.03 35.99 5.03
C THR A 11 -39.18 35.09 3.80
N LEU A 12 -40.13 35.40 2.91
CA LEU A 12 -40.35 34.64 1.67
C LEU A 12 -39.21 34.81 0.67
N VAL A 13 -38.63 36.00 0.57
CA VAL A 13 -37.47 36.29 -0.30
C VAL A 13 -36.22 35.57 0.21
N ALA A 14 -36.02 35.53 1.53
CA ALA A 14 -34.89 34.82 2.13
C ALA A 14 -34.97 33.29 1.92
N LEU A 15 -36.17 32.70 2.02
CA LEU A 15 -36.39 31.26 1.78
C LEU A 15 -36.21 30.87 0.30
N LEU A 16 -36.64 31.72 -0.63
CA LEU A 16 -36.43 31.51 -2.07
C LEU A 16 -34.96 31.65 -2.46
N ALA A 17 -34.23 32.60 -1.87
CA ALA A 17 -32.80 32.76 -2.10
C ALA A 17 -31.97 31.58 -1.57
N LEU A 18 -32.35 31.03 -0.40
CA LEU A 18 -31.69 29.86 0.17
C LEU A 18 -31.97 28.57 -0.62
N GLY A 19 -33.21 28.40 -1.10
CA GLY A 19 -33.58 27.29 -1.99
C GLY A 19 -32.87 27.34 -3.35
N ALA A 20 -32.70 28.54 -3.92
CA ALA A 20 -31.95 28.74 -5.16
C ALA A 20 -30.45 28.43 -4.99
N LEU A 21 -29.83 28.80 -3.87
CA LEU A 21 -28.42 28.47 -3.61
C LEU A 21 -28.16 26.96 -3.46
N VAL A 22 -29.08 26.21 -2.82
CA VAL A 22 -28.96 24.75 -2.68
C VAL A 22 -29.15 24.05 -4.03
N ALA A 23 -30.03 24.56 -4.90
CA ALA A 23 -30.26 24.00 -6.23
C ALA A 23 -29.04 24.13 -7.17
N VAL A 24 -28.26 25.21 -7.05
CA VAL A 24 -27.06 25.43 -7.91
C VAL A 24 -25.85 24.60 -7.46
N ALA A 25 -25.81 24.17 -6.19
CA ALA A 25 -24.71 23.35 -5.65
C ALA A 25 -24.82 21.84 -5.99
N GLY A 26 -25.94 21.36 -6.54
CA GLY A 26 -26.24 19.94 -6.68
C GLY A 26 -25.82 19.24 -7.99
N CYS A 27 -25.42 19.98 -9.02
CA CYS A 27 -25.14 19.40 -10.34
C CYS A 27 -23.64 19.35 -10.65
N VAL A 28 -22.93 18.38 -10.07
CA VAL A 28 -21.63 17.97 -10.62
C VAL A 28 -21.90 17.24 -11.95
N PRO A 29 -21.37 17.74 -13.08
CA PRO A 29 -21.51 17.11 -14.40
C PRO A 29 -21.08 15.65 -14.36
N ALA A 30 -21.77 14.77 -15.11
CA ALA A 30 -21.52 13.33 -15.06
C ALA A 30 -20.07 12.95 -15.43
N ASP A 31 -19.47 13.74 -16.34
CA ASP A 31 -18.07 13.67 -16.77
C ASP A 31 -17.05 14.04 -15.68
N ARG A 32 -17.48 14.68 -14.59
CA ARG A 32 -16.64 15.03 -13.44
C ARG A 32 -16.83 14.09 -12.24
N ARG A 33 -17.64 13.03 -12.39
CA ARG A 33 -17.85 12.06 -11.33
C ARG A 33 -16.81 10.93 -11.44
N PRO A 34 -16.17 10.54 -10.33
CA PRO A 34 -15.27 9.41 -10.34
C PRO A 34 -16.03 8.13 -10.70
N THR A 35 -15.54 7.37 -11.67
CA THR A 35 -16.23 6.17 -12.17
C THR A 35 -16.21 5.02 -11.18
N TRP A 36 -15.22 4.98 -10.27
CA TRP A 36 -15.00 3.89 -9.32
C TRP A 36 -14.98 2.52 -10.01
N ARG A 37 -14.51 2.49 -11.26
CA ARG A 37 -14.43 1.26 -12.04
C ARG A 37 -13.39 0.34 -11.38
N LEU A 38 -13.80 -0.90 -11.12
CA LEU A 38 -12.95 -1.94 -10.55
C LEU A 38 -12.82 -3.07 -11.57
N PHE A 39 -11.59 -3.45 -11.91
CA PHE A 39 -11.35 -4.57 -12.81
C PHE A 39 -10.00 -5.23 -12.53
N PRO A 40 -9.87 -6.55 -12.78
CA PRO A 40 -8.58 -7.22 -12.70
C PRO A 40 -7.61 -6.59 -13.69
N LEU A 41 -6.42 -6.23 -13.22
CA LEU A 41 -5.35 -5.70 -14.06
C LEU A 41 -4.09 -6.53 -13.80
N GLN A 42 -3.90 -7.52 -14.66
CA GLN A 42 -2.85 -8.52 -14.53
C GLN A 42 -1.49 -7.93 -14.91
N ARG A 43 -0.44 -8.38 -14.22
CA ARG A 43 0.94 -7.99 -14.55
C ARG A 43 1.77 -9.17 -15.03
N GLN A 44 1.73 -10.28 -14.30
CA GLN A 44 2.50 -11.48 -14.57
C GLN A 44 1.59 -12.69 -14.75
N GLN A 45 0.52 -12.77 -13.94
CA GLN A 45 -0.41 -13.90 -13.97
C GLN A 45 -1.85 -13.44 -13.70
N PRO A 46 -2.85 -14.29 -13.97
CA PRO A 46 -4.21 -14.02 -13.58
C PRO A 46 -4.34 -13.69 -12.09
N HIS A 47 -5.18 -12.68 -11.80
CA HIS A 47 -5.56 -12.26 -10.45
C HIS A 47 -4.46 -11.63 -9.57
N ASP A 48 -3.30 -11.26 -10.13
CA ASP A 48 -2.19 -10.63 -9.40
C ASP A 48 -2.29 -9.09 -9.29
N GLY A 49 -3.40 -8.50 -9.72
CA GLY A 49 -3.57 -7.06 -9.66
C GLY A 49 -5.02 -6.60 -9.81
N LEU A 50 -5.34 -5.49 -9.15
CA LEU A 50 -6.64 -4.83 -9.21
C LEU A 50 -6.47 -3.36 -9.61
N ALA A 51 -7.16 -2.94 -10.67
CA ALA A 51 -7.33 -1.55 -11.03
C ALA A 51 -8.49 -0.92 -10.24
N VAL A 52 -8.23 0.24 -9.64
CA VAL A 52 -9.21 1.07 -8.94
C VAL A 52 -9.21 2.45 -9.57
N VAL A 53 -10.20 2.73 -10.41
CA VAL A 53 -10.32 4.03 -11.09
C VAL A 53 -11.04 5.01 -10.17
N SER A 54 -10.29 5.92 -9.54
CA SER A 54 -10.82 6.84 -8.52
C SER A 54 -11.05 8.26 -9.04
N GLN A 55 -10.66 8.56 -10.28
CA GLN A 55 -10.80 9.88 -10.90
C GLN A 55 -11.61 9.83 -12.21
N PRO A 56 -12.27 10.94 -12.60
CA PRO A 56 -13.15 10.95 -13.79
C PRO A 56 -12.42 10.73 -15.11
N ASP A 57 -11.17 11.18 -15.20
CA ASP A 57 -10.27 11.06 -16.35
C ASP A 57 -9.66 9.66 -16.52
N GLY A 58 -10.04 8.70 -15.67
CA GLY A 58 -9.53 7.34 -15.71
C GLY A 58 -8.25 7.14 -14.89
N TYR A 59 -7.83 8.13 -14.10
CA TYR A 59 -6.73 7.95 -13.16
C TYR A 59 -7.17 7.18 -11.92
N GLY A 60 -6.19 6.53 -11.28
CA GLY A 60 -6.44 5.84 -10.03
C GLY A 60 -5.25 5.05 -9.54
N LEU A 61 -5.54 3.87 -9.00
CA LEU A 61 -4.54 2.98 -8.39
C LEU A 61 -4.52 1.63 -9.11
N HIS A 62 -3.33 1.07 -9.26
CA HIS A 62 -3.12 -0.34 -9.53
C HIS A 62 -2.54 -0.99 -8.27
N ILE A 63 -3.38 -1.79 -7.61
CA ILE A 63 -3.00 -2.50 -6.38
C ILE A 63 -2.47 -3.87 -6.78
N TRP A 64 -1.20 -4.15 -6.46
CA TRP A 64 -0.62 -5.47 -6.63
C TRP A 64 -1.10 -6.43 -5.56
N LEU A 65 -1.43 -7.65 -5.98
CA LEU A 65 -2.02 -8.67 -5.13
C LEU A 65 -1.04 -9.81 -4.93
N GLU A 66 -0.79 -10.12 -3.66
CA GLU A 66 0.13 -11.16 -3.26
C GLU A 66 -0.49 -12.02 -2.16
N THR A 67 -0.05 -13.27 -2.08
CA THR A 67 -0.51 -14.25 -1.10
C THR A 67 0.64 -14.77 -0.25
N ASP A 68 0.42 -14.92 1.05
CA ASP A 68 1.34 -15.53 2.00
C ASP A 68 0.96 -16.98 2.25
N THR A 69 1.84 -17.91 1.90
CA THR A 69 1.71 -19.36 2.10
C THR A 69 2.78 -19.92 3.06
N ARG A 70 3.45 -19.08 3.84
CA ARG A 70 4.52 -19.50 4.76
C ARG A 70 4.02 -20.49 5.82
N ARG A 71 2.76 -20.39 6.23
CA ARG A 71 2.12 -21.37 7.13
C ARG A 71 1.58 -22.52 6.29
N LYS A 72 2.09 -23.73 6.54
CA LYS A 72 1.69 -24.96 5.82
C LYS A 72 0.16 -25.12 5.82
N GLY A 73 -0.41 -25.35 4.63
CA GLY A 73 -1.84 -25.58 4.44
C GLY A 73 -2.72 -24.33 4.54
N VAL A 74 -2.15 -23.13 4.69
CA VAL A 74 -2.90 -21.87 4.73
C VAL A 74 -2.37 -20.94 3.65
N CYS A 75 -3.30 -20.25 3.00
CA CYS A 75 -3.01 -19.20 2.05
C CYS A 75 -3.89 -17.99 2.37
N ARG A 76 -3.27 -16.82 2.49
CA ARG A 76 -3.91 -15.58 2.94
C ARG A 76 -3.35 -14.37 2.20
N PRO A 77 -4.01 -13.20 2.21
CA PRO A 77 -3.43 -11.98 1.65
C PRO A 77 -2.06 -11.63 2.24
N ARG A 78 -1.16 -11.16 1.39
CA ARG A 78 0.04 -10.41 1.79
C ARG A 78 -0.15 -8.96 1.33
N TRP A 79 -0.45 -8.07 2.27
CA TRP A 79 -0.74 -6.68 1.94
C TRP A 79 0.50 -5.88 1.55
N LEU A 80 0.46 -5.29 0.37
CA LEU A 80 1.45 -4.35 -0.17
C LEU A 80 0.79 -2.97 -0.27
N PRO A 81 0.97 -2.07 0.72
CA PRO A 81 0.28 -0.77 0.75
C PRO A 81 0.90 0.28 -0.18
N ASP A 82 1.75 -0.14 -1.12
CA ASP A 82 2.50 0.72 -2.04
C ASP A 82 1.99 0.50 -3.50
N PRO A 83 0.80 1.01 -3.85
CA PRO A 83 0.22 0.81 -5.18
C PRO A 83 0.95 1.62 -6.24
N ALA A 84 0.85 1.18 -7.50
CA ALA A 84 1.26 1.98 -8.63
C ALA A 84 0.14 2.96 -9.05
N ARG A 85 0.53 4.07 -9.69
CA ARG A 85 -0.44 4.97 -10.32
C ARG A 85 -1.04 4.30 -11.56
N LEU A 86 -2.36 4.30 -11.66
CA LEU A 86 -3.09 3.85 -12.85
C LEU A 86 -3.41 5.03 -13.75
N PHE A 87 -3.19 4.84 -15.05
CA PHE A 87 -3.55 5.76 -16.12
C PHE A 87 -4.49 5.08 -17.11
N ASN A 88 -5.31 5.88 -17.80
CA ASN A 88 -6.23 5.42 -18.84
C ASN A 88 -7.17 4.28 -18.39
N GLY A 89 -7.57 4.28 -17.11
CA GLY A 89 -8.39 3.25 -16.49
C GLY A 89 -9.82 3.15 -17.04
N ASN A 90 -10.32 4.21 -17.68
CA ASN A 90 -11.61 4.19 -18.38
C ASN A 90 -11.48 3.78 -19.86
N GLY A 91 -10.26 3.77 -20.42
CA GLY A 91 -10.00 3.42 -21.81
C GLY A 91 -9.78 1.92 -22.04
N SER A 92 -9.30 1.61 -23.25
CA SER A 92 -9.02 0.25 -23.72
C SER A 92 -7.62 -0.26 -23.36
N HIS A 93 -6.68 0.65 -23.05
CA HIS A 93 -5.28 0.32 -22.76
C HIS A 93 -4.86 0.96 -21.43
N PRO A 94 -5.37 0.47 -20.28
CA PRO A 94 -4.92 0.94 -18.98
C PRO A 94 -3.47 0.52 -18.75
N PHE A 95 -2.69 1.40 -18.12
CA PHE A 95 -1.30 1.10 -17.77
C PHE A 95 -0.92 1.74 -16.44
N SER A 96 0.16 1.22 -15.84
CA SER A 96 0.63 1.64 -14.52
C SER A 96 2.02 2.25 -14.62
N SER A 97 2.26 3.38 -13.96
CA SER A 97 3.57 4.04 -13.96
C SER A 97 3.82 4.86 -12.70
N GLY A 98 4.98 4.72 -12.07
CA GLY A 98 5.29 5.42 -10.82
C GLY A 98 4.49 4.91 -9.61
N LEU A 99 4.85 5.41 -8.43
CA LEU A 99 4.23 5.06 -7.16
C LEU A 99 3.10 6.03 -6.82
N ALA A 100 2.00 5.49 -6.30
CA ALA A 100 0.96 6.27 -5.64
C ALA A 100 1.15 6.21 -4.11
N SER A 101 0.49 7.12 -3.39
CA SER A 101 0.73 7.25 -1.95
C SER A 101 0.01 6.16 -1.14
N ARG A 102 0.53 5.88 0.06
CA ARG A 102 -0.11 4.92 0.98
C ARG A 102 -1.46 5.42 1.47
N GLU A 103 -1.62 6.72 1.62
CA GLU A 103 -2.89 7.36 1.99
C GLU A 103 -3.97 7.08 0.93
N GLU A 104 -3.60 7.13 -0.35
CA GLU A 104 -4.50 6.79 -1.44
C GLU A 104 -4.90 5.31 -1.40
N PHE A 105 -3.94 4.41 -1.10
CA PHE A 105 -4.23 3.00 -0.85
C PHE A 105 -5.26 2.84 0.27
N PHE A 106 -5.01 3.44 1.44
CA PHE A 106 -5.91 3.36 2.60
C PHE A 106 -7.31 3.88 2.28
N ALA A 107 -7.41 5.02 1.58
CA ALA A 107 -8.68 5.58 1.15
C ALA A 107 -9.44 4.64 0.19
N ALA A 108 -8.73 4.00 -0.74
CA ALA A 108 -9.34 3.04 -1.65
C ALA A 108 -9.83 1.78 -0.91
N VAL A 109 -9.00 1.17 -0.06
CA VAL A 109 -9.36 -0.05 0.67
C VAL A 109 -10.34 0.20 1.82
N ALA A 110 -10.55 1.45 2.23
CA ALA A 110 -11.65 1.82 3.13
C ALA A 110 -13.03 1.58 2.50
N ARG A 111 -13.13 1.51 1.17
CA ARG A 111 -14.38 1.22 0.47
C ARG A 111 -14.71 -0.27 0.44
N ARG A 112 -15.98 -0.59 0.71
CA ARG A 112 -16.49 -1.98 0.77
C ARG A 112 -16.43 -2.70 -0.59
N ASP A 113 -16.70 -1.99 -1.69
CA ASP A 113 -16.66 -2.55 -3.03
C ASP A 113 -15.24 -2.95 -3.45
N VAL A 114 -14.24 -2.11 -3.13
CA VAL A 114 -12.82 -2.40 -3.32
C VAL A 114 -12.41 -3.62 -2.50
N ARG A 115 -12.71 -3.68 -1.20
CA ARG A 115 -12.38 -4.86 -0.37
C ARG A 115 -13.00 -6.15 -0.89
N ARG A 116 -14.24 -6.08 -1.36
CA ARG A 116 -14.92 -7.22 -1.96
C ARG A 116 -14.26 -7.67 -3.27
N ALA A 117 -13.81 -6.74 -4.11
CA ALA A 117 -13.04 -7.06 -5.31
C ALA A 117 -11.69 -7.69 -4.95
N LEU A 118 -10.93 -7.08 -4.03
CA LEU A 118 -9.67 -7.61 -3.52
C LEU A 118 -9.81 -9.04 -3.00
N ARG A 119 -10.85 -9.32 -2.20
CA ARG A 119 -11.10 -10.67 -1.68
C ARG A 119 -11.26 -11.70 -2.79
N ARG A 120 -12.06 -11.39 -3.82
CA ARG A 120 -12.26 -12.31 -4.95
C ARG A 120 -10.98 -12.57 -5.73
N GLU A 121 -10.25 -11.51 -6.07
CA GLU A 121 -9.01 -11.65 -6.84
C GLU A 121 -7.94 -12.41 -6.04
N LEU A 122 -7.76 -12.08 -4.75
CA LEU A 122 -6.79 -12.78 -3.90
C LEU A 122 -7.16 -14.24 -3.64
N GLU A 123 -8.45 -14.56 -3.50
CA GLU A 123 -8.91 -15.94 -3.38
C GLU A 123 -8.65 -16.74 -4.65
N ALA A 124 -8.91 -16.16 -5.83
CA ALA A 124 -8.59 -16.79 -7.11
C ALA A 124 -7.08 -16.98 -7.30
N LEU A 125 -6.28 -15.97 -6.94
CA LEU A 125 -4.82 -16.04 -6.94
C LEU A 125 -4.31 -17.15 -6.02
N CYS A 126 -4.91 -17.26 -4.84
CA CYS A 126 -4.60 -18.29 -3.85
C CYS A 126 -4.87 -19.70 -4.37
N LEU A 127 -6.03 -19.94 -4.97
CA LEU A 127 -6.40 -21.22 -5.59
C LEU A 127 -5.43 -21.60 -6.72
N SER A 128 -4.98 -20.62 -7.51
CA SER A 128 -4.00 -20.83 -8.58
C SER A 128 -2.61 -21.20 -8.05
N ARG A 129 -2.12 -20.53 -7.00
CA ARG A 129 -0.75 -20.71 -6.50
C ARG A 129 -0.61 -21.84 -5.47
N ALA A 130 -1.65 -22.10 -4.68
CA ALA A 130 -1.63 -23.04 -3.57
C ALA A 130 -2.95 -23.84 -3.48
N PRO A 131 -3.24 -24.70 -4.46
CA PRO A 131 -4.55 -25.38 -4.60
C PRO A 131 -4.90 -26.32 -3.44
N ARG A 132 -3.92 -26.72 -2.61
CA ARG A 132 -4.11 -27.57 -1.43
C ARG A 132 -4.19 -26.80 -0.11
N SER A 133 -4.11 -25.48 -0.16
CA SER A 133 -4.16 -24.62 1.03
C SER A 133 -5.58 -24.11 1.25
N THR A 134 -5.95 -23.95 2.52
CA THR A 134 -7.19 -23.27 2.90
C THR A 134 -7.02 -21.77 2.78
N TRP A 135 -7.97 -21.12 2.12
CA TRP A 135 -8.07 -19.66 2.04
C TRP A 135 -8.46 -19.04 3.38
N GLU A 136 -7.72 -18.02 3.81
CA GLU A 136 -8.01 -17.22 4.99
C GLU A 136 -7.96 -15.73 4.64
N TRP A 137 -9.10 -15.05 4.72
CA TRP A 137 -9.16 -13.61 4.51
C TRP A 137 -8.65 -12.85 5.73
N ILE A 138 -7.81 -11.84 5.47
CA ILE A 138 -7.38 -10.85 6.45
C ILE A 138 -7.68 -9.48 5.87
N GLU A 139 -8.28 -8.58 6.64
CA GLU A 139 -8.59 -7.21 6.19
C GLU A 139 -7.31 -6.44 5.81
N PRO A 140 -7.34 -5.59 4.76
CA PRO A 140 -6.22 -4.72 4.42
C PRO A 140 -5.99 -3.66 5.50
N PRO A 141 -4.74 -3.17 5.65
CA PRO A 141 -4.46 -2.07 6.55
C PRO A 141 -5.21 -0.83 6.07
N LEU A 142 -5.84 -0.12 7.01
CA LEU A 142 -6.58 1.12 6.78
C LEU A 142 -5.80 2.36 7.22
N ASN A 143 -4.64 2.16 7.84
CA ASN A 143 -3.77 3.22 8.32
C ASN A 143 -2.32 2.70 8.50
N PRO A 144 -1.35 3.61 8.70
CA PRO A 144 0.06 3.23 8.80
C PRO A 144 0.39 2.25 9.94
N SER A 145 -0.29 2.35 11.10
CA SER A 145 0.02 1.49 12.25
C SER A 145 -0.45 0.04 12.07
N GLN A 146 -1.33 -0.22 11.11
CA GLN A 146 -1.76 -1.56 10.73
C GLN A 146 -0.87 -2.21 9.67
N VAL A 147 0.06 -1.45 9.06
CA VAL A 147 0.97 -1.99 8.06
C VAL A 147 1.97 -2.91 8.72
N LYS A 148 1.95 -4.19 8.32
CA LYS A 148 2.94 -5.16 8.77
C LYS A 148 4.27 -4.90 8.06
N VAL A 149 5.27 -4.48 8.83
CA VAL A 149 6.66 -4.44 8.36
C VAL A 149 7.21 -5.86 8.39
N GLU A 150 7.52 -6.43 7.23
CA GLU A 150 8.20 -7.72 7.16
C GLU A 150 9.66 -7.52 7.56
N LYS A 151 10.10 -8.24 8.59
CA LYS A 151 11.51 -8.30 8.95
C LYS A 151 12.22 -9.17 7.93
N LEU A 152 13.34 -8.68 7.40
CA LEU A 152 14.19 -9.39 6.46
C LEU A 152 15.46 -9.81 7.23
N PRO A 153 15.43 -10.94 7.96
CA PRO A 153 16.53 -11.31 8.86
C PRO A 153 17.88 -11.44 8.15
N MET A 154 17.89 -11.76 6.85
CA MET A 154 19.11 -11.82 6.03
C MET A 154 19.77 -10.45 5.79
N LEU A 155 19.07 -9.33 6.01
CA LEU A 155 19.62 -7.98 5.98
C LEU A 155 20.03 -7.47 7.38
N GLU A 156 19.65 -8.20 8.43
CA GLU A 156 20.00 -7.89 9.83
C GLU A 156 21.27 -8.63 10.26
N GLU A 157 21.85 -9.46 9.39
CA GLU A 157 23.15 -10.07 9.63
C GLU A 157 24.21 -8.97 9.73
N LYS A 158 24.97 -9.01 10.83
CA LYS A 158 26.16 -8.18 10.99
C LYS A 158 27.05 -8.44 9.78
N ASP A 159 27.50 -7.37 9.12
CA ASP A 159 28.42 -7.48 7.98
C ASP A 159 29.55 -8.45 8.36
N LEU A 160 29.70 -9.52 7.58
CA LEU A 160 30.74 -10.55 7.84
C LEU A 160 32.14 -10.00 7.58
N LEU A 161 32.20 -8.84 6.93
CA LEU A 161 33.41 -8.09 6.70
C LEU A 161 33.78 -7.33 7.98
N THR A 162 34.92 -7.69 8.55
CA THR A 162 35.57 -6.90 9.60
C THR A 162 35.77 -5.47 9.10
N ASP A 163 35.47 -4.47 9.94
CA ASP A 163 35.68 -3.05 9.63
C ASP A 163 37.11 -2.82 9.08
N PRO A 164 37.29 -2.28 7.87
CA PRO A 164 38.60 -2.05 7.27
C PRO A 164 39.58 -1.29 8.19
N GLU A 165 39.07 -0.37 9.02
CA GLU A 165 39.91 0.38 9.95
C GLU A 165 40.46 -0.49 11.08
N THR A 166 39.69 -1.50 11.52
CA THR A 166 40.18 -2.47 12.51
C THR A 166 41.28 -3.38 11.95
N ILE A 167 41.18 -3.77 10.68
CA ILE A 167 42.24 -4.53 9.99
C ILE A 167 43.51 -3.67 9.85
N ARG A 168 43.36 -2.40 9.44
CA ARG A 168 44.50 -1.48 9.32
C ARG A 168 45.21 -1.25 10.65
N GLN A 169 44.46 -1.15 11.75
CA GLN A 169 45.05 -1.02 13.09
C GLN A 169 45.79 -2.29 13.51
N GLN A 170 45.23 -3.47 13.26
CA GLN A 170 45.91 -4.76 13.53
C GLN A 170 47.19 -4.95 12.72
N GLU A 171 47.21 -4.50 11.46
CA GLU A 171 48.42 -4.55 10.61
C GLU A 171 49.49 -3.55 11.07
N GLN A 172 49.08 -2.43 11.66
CA GLN A 172 49.95 -1.36 12.14
C GLN A 172 50.50 -1.59 13.55
N ASP A 173 49.98 -2.59 14.28
CA ASP A 173 50.42 -2.92 15.63
C ASP A 173 51.34 -4.17 15.63
N PRO A 174 52.68 -4.01 15.58
CA PRO A 174 53.63 -5.11 15.45
C PRO A 174 53.73 -6.00 16.71
N GLU A 175 53.07 -5.66 17.81
CA GLU A 175 53.27 -6.33 19.11
C GLU A 175 52.70 -7.76 19.19
N GLN A 176 51.76 -8.15 18.31
CA GLN A 176 51.24 -9.52 18.28
C GLN A 176 52.10 -10.53 17.51
N LYS A 177 53.06 -10.10 16.68
CA LYS A 177 53.94 -11.06 15.97
C LYS A 177 54.96 -11.77 16.87
N ASN A 178 55.18 -11.28 18.09
CA ASN A 178 56.21 -11.81 18.98
C ASN A 178 55.69 -12.55 20.24
N ALA A 179 54.38 -12.72 20.40
CA ALA A 179 53.81 -13.34 21.61
C ALA A 179 53.55 -14.87 21.50
N THR A 180 54.14 -15.58 20.53
CA THR A 180 54.08 -17.06 20.51
C THR A 180 55.40 -17.68 20.09
N LYS A 181 56.43 -17.54 20.94
CA LYS A 181 57.49 -18.55 21.18
C LYS A 181 58.34 -18.10 22.38
N PRO A 182 58.37 -18.87 23.48
CA PRO A 182 59.42 -19.88 23.69
C PRO A 182 58.84 -21.13 24.41
N GLU A 183 59.48 -22.26 24.68
CA GLU A 183 60.87 -22.69 24.75
C GLU A 183 60.80 -24.23 24.78
N ALA A 184 61.48 -24.93 23.90
CA ALA A 184 61.76 -26.34 24.06
C ALA A 184 63.20 -26.52 23.62
N ASP A 185 64.12 -26.43 24.57
CA ASP A 185 65.36 -27.20 24.60
C ASP A 185 66.18 -26.80 25.83
N ALA A 186 66.22 -27.69 26.83
CA ALA A 186 67.27 -27.70 27.84
C ALA A 186 67.49 -29.13 28.39
N ALA A 187 68.64 -29.70 27.98
CA ALA A 187 69.57 -30.57 28.71
C ALA A 187 69.24 -32.07 28.97
N THR A 188 69.80 -32.95 28.12
CA THR A 188 71.05 -33.77 28.30
C THR A 188 71.41 -34.27 29.73
N PRO A 189 72.05 -35.45 29.96
CA PRO A 189 72.82 -36.34 29.06
C PRO A 189 72.31 -37.77 28.87
#